data_AF-A0A8T1P7Z8-F1
#
_entry.id   AF-A0A8T1P7Z8-F1
#
_cell.length_a   1.000
_cell.length_b   1.000
_cell.length_c   1.000
_cell.angle_alpha   90.00
_cell.angle_beta   90.00
_cell.angle_gamma   90.00
#
_symmetry.space_group_name_H-M   'P 1'
#
loop_
_entity.id
_entity.type
_entity.pdbx_description
1 polymer ?
#
loop_
_entity_poly.entity_id
_entity_poly.type
_entity_poly.pdbx_seq_one_letter_code
_entity_poly.pdbx_strand_id
1 'polypeptide(L)'
;MAKFFNTYFTVLLCTFLILFSLPLSLSDSSIHDLLRSKGLPPGLLPKEVKSYTLLENGTLEVFLDGPCLTKFENRVYFDSVVRANLTYGSLIGVVGLSQEELFLWLPVKDIIVDDPRSGLILFDIGVAHKQLSLSLFEDPPSCKPQVCFVSVTARVRSCSHNSRNM
;
A
#
# COMPACT_ATOMS: atom_id res chain seq x y z
N MET A 1 -41.74 -13.18 -40.33
CA MET A 1 -41.70 -13.14 -38.85
C MET A 1 -40.36 -13.64 -38.28
N ALA A 2 -39.77 -14.74 -38.76
CA ALA A 2 -38.51 -15.29 -38.22
C ALA A 2 -37.25 -14.41 -38.40
N LYS A 3 -37.17 -13.57 -39.45
CA LYS A 3 -36.02 -12.68 -39.70
C LYS A 3 -35.89 -11.58 -38.65
N PHE A 4 -37.02 -11.13 -38.10
CA PHE A 4 -37.06 -10.06 -37.10
C PHE A 4 -36.44 -10.52 -35.77
N PHE A 5 -36.78 -11.73 -35.31
CA PHE A 5 -36.27 -12.30 -34.06
C PHE A 5 -34.74 -12.53 -34.07
N ASN A 6 -34.19 -12.95 -35.21
CA ASN A 6 -32.75 -13.18 -35.37
C ASN A 6 -31.97 -11.86 -35.33
N THR A 7 -32.49 -10.79 -35.94
CA THR A 7 -31.89 -9.45 -35.87
C THR A 7 -31.89 -8.91 -34.44
N TYR A 8 -32.96 -9.09 -33.66
CA TYR A 8 -32.97 -8.69 -32.24
C TYR A 8 -31.99 -9.50 -31.41
N PHE A 9 -31.89 -10.81 -31.65
CA PHE A 9 -30.94 -11.68 -30.93
C PHE A 9 -29.49 -11.32 -31.23
N THR A 10 -29.16 -11.00 -32.48
CA THR A 10 -27.81 -10.54 -32.87
C THR A 10 -27.50 -9.15 -32.30
N VAL A 11 -28.45 -8.22 -32.29
CA VAL A 11 -28.25 -6.89 -31.67
C VAL A 11 -28.04 -7.02 -30.15
N LEU A 12 -28.81 -7.88 -29.47
CA LEU A 12 -28.66 -8.15 -28.04
C LEU A 12 -27.30 -8.80 -27.70
N LEU A 13 -26.85 -9.73 -28.54
CA LEU A 13 -25.55 -10.37 -28.36
C LEU A 13 -24.41 -9.38 -28.56
N CYS A 14 -24.52 -8.49 -29.55
CA CYS A 14 -23.54 -7.44 -29.79
C CYS A 14 -23.49 -6.41 -28.65
N THR A 15 -24.61 -5.98 -28.08
CA THR A 15 -24.60 -5.05 -26.92
C THR A 15 -23.99 -5.68 -25.67
N PHE A 16 -24.19 -6.98 -25.44
CA PHE A 16 -23.54 -7.71 -24.35
C PHE A 16 -22.02 -7.82 -24.53
N LEU A 17 -21.55 -8.08 -25.76
CA LEU A 17 -20.11 -8.14 -26.06
C LEU A 17 -19.43 -6.77 -25.95
N ILE A 18 -20.13 -5.68 -26.28
CA ILE A 18 -19.60 -4.30 -26.12
C ILE A 18 -19.45 -3.95 -24.63
N LEU A 19 -20.41 -4.34 -23.78
CA LEU A 19 -20.33 -4.16 -22.31
C LEU A 19 -19.13 -4.89 -21.68
N PHE A 20 -18.74 -6.05 -22.22
CA PHE A 20 -17.59 -6.83 -21.72
C PHE A 20 -16.24 -6.26 -22.21
N SER A 21 -16.25 -5.48 -23.28
CA SER A 21 -15.04 -4.92 -23.90
C SER A 21 -14.67 -3.52 -23.43
N LEU A 22 -15.47 -2.88 -22.56
CA LEU A 22 -15.02 -1.67 -21.89
C LEU A 22 -13.90 -2.06 -20.92
N PRO A 23 -12.64 -1.61 -21.13
CA PRO A 23 -11.71 -1.63 -20.02
C PRO A 23 -12.37 -0.80 -18.91
N LEU A 24 -12.58 -1.39 -17.73
CA LEU A 24 -12.74 -0.60 -16.53
C LEU A 24 -11.45 0.21 -16.43
N SER A 25 -11.47 1.44 -16.95
CA SER A 25 -10.54 2.46 -16.51
C SER A 25 -10.85 2.62 -15.03
N LEU A 26 -10.14 1.86 -14.18
CA LEU A 26 -10.02 2.18 -12.77
C LEU A 26 -9.61 3.65 -12.79
N SER A 27 -10.55 4.51 -12.41
CA SER A 27 -10.25 5.82 -11.87
C SER A 27 -8.96 5.71 -11.10
N ASP A 28 -8.04 6.65 -11.32
CA ASP A 28 -6.75 6.80 -10.63
C ASP A 28 -7.02 7.00 -9.12
N SER A 29 -7.53 5.95 -8.51
CA SER A 29 -7.96 5.88 -7.13
C SER A 29 -6.68 5.84 -6.36
N SER A 30 -6.56 6.75 -5.41
CA SER A 30 -5.39 6.81 -4.56
C SER A 30 -5.18 5.43 -3.94
N ILE A 31 -3.94 5.02 -3.76
CA ILE A 31 -3.62 3.78 -3.04
C ILE A 31 -4.34 3.72 -1.67
N HIS A 32 -4.55 4.88 -1.06
CA HIS A 32 -5.31 5.03 0.19
C HIS A 32 -6.78 4.59 0.05
N ASP A 33 -7.41 4.86 -1.09
CA ASP A 33 -8.77 4.40 -1.39
C ASP A 33 -8.81 2.89 -1.66
N LEU A 34 -7.78 2.35 -2.32
CA LEU A 34 -7.63 0.91 -2.49
C LEU A 34 -7.53 0.20 -1.14
N LEU A 35 -6.68 0.69 -0.23
CA LEU A 35 -6.56 0.15 1.13
C LEU A 35 -7.89 0.20 1.87
N ARG A 36 -8.60 1.34 1.81
CA ARG A 36 -9.93 1.48 2.42
C ARG A 36 -10.93 0.47 1.85
N SER A 37 -10.93 0.25 0.53
CA SER A 37 -11.80 -0.73 -0.12
C SER A 37 -11.54 -2.17 0.34
N LYS A 38 -10.32 -2.45 0.81
CA LYS A 38 -9.90 -3.74 1.38
C LYS A 38 -10.04 -3.79 2.90
N GLY A 39 -10.70 -2.82 3.53
CA GLY A 39 -10.89 -2.82 4.99
C GLY A 39 -9.62 -2.48 5.78
N LEU A 40 -8.61 -1.89 5.12
CA LEU A 40 -7.39 -1.43 5.74
C LEU A 40 -7.41 0.10 5.92
N PRO A 41 -6.82 0.62 7.01
CA PRO A 41 -6.73 2.06 7.19
C PRO A 41 -5.82 2.69 6.13
N PRO A 42 -6.20 3.85 5.57
CA PRO A 42 -5.47 4.48 4.45
C PRO A 42 -4.05 4.93 4.84
N GLY A 43 -3.81 5.25 6.11
CA GLY A 43 -2.54 5.75 6.62
C GLY A 43 -1.50 4.69 6.96
N LEU A 44 -1.69 3.43 6.56
CA LEU A 44 -0.63 2.43 6.57
C LEU A 44 0.53 2.80 5.64
N LEU A 45 0.23 3.55 4.58
CA LEU A 45 1.19 4.05 3.62
C LEU A 45 1.28 5.58 3.73
N PRO A 46 2.45 6.16 3.42
CA PRO A 46 2.62 7.61 3.42
C PRO A 46 1.85 8.28 2.29
N LYS A 47 1.63 9.60 2.40
CA LYS A 47 0.94 10.41 1.38
C LYS A 47 1.70 10.44 0.06
N GLU A 48 3.03 10.42 0.12
CA GLU A 48 3.95 10.60 -0.99
C GLU A 48 4.19 9.27 -1.73
N VAL A 49 3.10 8.61 -2.15
CA VAL A 49 3.15 7.46 -3.05
C VAL A 49 3.16 7.95 -4.48
N LYS A 50 4.19 7.55 -5.23
CA LYS A 50 4.37 7.94 -6.63
C LYS A 50 3.44 7.15 -7.56
N SER A 51 3.38 5.85 -7.36
CA SER A 51 2.52 4.95 -8.11
C SER A 51 2.36 3.64 -7.36
N TYR A 52 1.37 2.84 -7.76
CA TYR A 52 1.22 1.47 -7.28
C TYR A 52 0.83 0.55 -8.43
N THR A 53 0.98 -0.75 -8.21
CA THR A 53 0.54 -1.79 -9.13
C THR A 53 -0.07 -2.92 -8.31
N LEU A 54 -1.29 -3.33 -8.66
CA LEU A 54 -1.94 -4.48 -8.08
C LEU A 54 -2.01 -5.57 -9.14
N LEU A 55 -1.30 -6.68 -8.91
CA LEU A 55 -1.29 -7.83 -9.80
C LEU A 55 -2.54 -8.69 -9.57
N GLU A 56 -2.93 -9.47 -10.58
CA GLU A 56 -4.08 -10.38 -10.51
C GLU A 56 -3.95 -11.43 -9.41
N ASN A 57 -2.72 -11.79 -9.02
CA ASN A 57 -2.45 -12.73 -7.93
C ASN A 57 -2.62 -12.12 -6.53
N GLY A 58 -3.04 -10.85 -6.43
CA GLY A 58 -3.20 -10.12 -5.16
C GLY A 58 -1.93 -9.39 -4.68
N THR A 59 -0.81 -9.51 -5.40
CA THR A 59 0.43 -8.81 -5.02
C THR A 59 0.29 -7.31 -5.30
N LEU A 60 0.41 -6.52 -4.25
CA LEU A 60 0.49 -5.07 -4.30
C LEU A 60 1.96 -4.64 -4.27
N GLU A 61 2.33 -3.80 -5.22
CA GLU A 61 3.62 -3.10 -5.27
C GLU A 61 3.37 -1.60 -5.19
N VAL A 62 4.04 -0.94 -4.26
CA VAL A 62 3.91 0.50 -4.02
C VAL A 62 5.28 1.14 -4.24
N PHE A 63 5.31 2.16 -5.08
CA PHE A 63 6.53 2.88 -5.44
C PHE A 63 6.51 4.26 -4.78
N LEU A 64 7.52 4.53 -3.97
CA LEU A 64 7.78 5.83 -3.35
C LEU A 64 8.87 6.56 -4.15
N ASP A 65 8.95 7.89 -4.03
CA ASP A 65 10.00 8.68 -4.67
C ASP A 65 11.42 8.34 -4.15
N GLY A 66 11.50 7.79 -2.94
CA GLY A 66 12.75 7.35 -2.32
C GLY A 66 12.50 6.69 -0.97
N PRO A 67 13.54 6.09 -0.35
CA PRO A 67 13.40 5.59 1.00
C PRO A 67 13.13 6.76 1.95
N CYS A 68 12.23 6.56 2.90
CA CYS A 68 11.78 7.64 3.75
C CYS A 68 11.50 7.13 5.17
N LEU A 69 11.60 8.05 6.13
CA LEU A 69 11.37 7.76 7.54
C LEU A 69 10.20 8.59 8.03
N THR A 70 9.25 7.92 8.67
CA THR A 70 8.11 8.54 9.31
C THR A 70 8.01 8.08 10.76
N LYS A 71 7.13 8.72 11.51
CA LYS A 71 6.87 8.40 12.91
C LYS A 71 5.36 8.23 13.09
N PHE A 72 4.98 7.06 13.59
CA PHE A 72 3.64 6.80 14.14
C PHE A 72 3.77 6.79 15.66
N GLU A 73 3.48 5.64 16.30
CA GLU A 73 3.90 5.39 17.68
C GLU A 73 5.43 5.28 17.77
N ASN A 74 6.02 4.44 16.90
CA ASN A 74 7.47 4.30 16.74
C ASN A 74 7.92 4.85 15.38
N ARG A 75 9.25 4.97 15.20
CA ARG A 75 9.83 5.28 13.88
C ARG A 75 9.60 4.12 12.91
N VAL A 76 9.14 4.44 11.71
CA VAL A 76 8.89 3.48 10.63
C VAL A 76 9.65 3.92 9.39
N TYR A 77 10.41 2.99 8.84
CA TYR A 77 11.21 3.15 7.64
C TYR A 77 10.55 2.42 6.48
N PHE A 78 10.38 3.16 5.39
CA PHE A 78 9.87 2.67 4.12
C PHE A 78 11.00 2.67 3.09
N ASP A 79 11.17 1.55 2.40
CA ASP A 79 12.00 1.46 1.21
C ASP A 79 11.32 2.15 0.02
N SER A 80 12.09 2.45 -1.04
CA SER A 80 11.55 2.99 -2.29
C SER A 80 10.46 2.12 -2.91
N VAL A 81 10.48 0.81 -2.64
CA VAL A 81 9.49 -0.14 -3.16
C VAL A 81 9.01 -1.00 -2.00
N VAL A 82 7.71 -0.96 -1.77
CA VAL A 82 7.03 -1.79 -0.78
C VAL A 82 6.20 -2.84 -1.51
N ARG A 83 6.33 -4.10 -1.11
CA ARG A 83 5.60 -5.22 -1.72
C ARG A 83 4.86 -6.00 -0.66
N ALA A 84 3.63 -6.41 -0.94
CA ALA A 84 2.83 -7.23 -0.04
C ALA A 84 1.74 -7.96 -0.82
N ASN A 85 1.20 -9.05 -0.27
CA ASN A 85 -0.02 -9.65 -0.77
C ASN A 85 -1.22 -8.98 -0.08
N LEU A 86 -2.03 -8.29 -0.87
CA LEU A 86 -3.19 -7.53 -0.42
C LEU A 86 -4.43 -8.41 -0.42
N THR A 87 -4.95 -8.69 0.77
CA THR A 87 -6.24 -9.35 0.93
C THR A 87 -7.18 -8.49 1.76
N TYR A 88 -8.42 -8.95 1.97
CA TYR A 88 -9.36 -8.18 2.78
C TYR A 88 -8.90 -8.17 4.25
N GLY A 89 -8.73 -6.98 4.80
CA GLY A 89 -8.28 -6.75 6.18
C GLY A 89 -6.80 -7.05 6.40
N SER A 90 -6.00 -7.37 5.38
CA SER A 90 -4.59 -7.69 5.61
C SER A 90 -3.62 -7.40 4.46
N LEU A 91 -2.38 -7.11 4.85
CA LEU A 91 -1.19 -7.10 4.00
C LEU A 91 -0.26 -8.20 4.50
N ILE A 92 -0.06 -9.24 3.69
CA ILE A 92 0.71 -10.43 4.08
C ILE A 92 2.04 -10.44 3.31
N GLY A 93 3.12 -10.84 3.97
CA GLY A 93 4.44 -10.95 3.35
C GLY A 93 4.99 -9.61 2.90
N VAL A 94 4.80 -8.58 3.73
CA VAL A 94 5.30 -7.23 3.55
C VAL A 94 6.83 -7.24 3.45
N VAL A 95 7.33 -6.55 2.43
CA VAL A 95 8.75 -6.31 2.15
C VAL A 95 8.94 -4.83 1.89
N GLY A 96 10.02 -4.27 2.43
CA GLY A 96 10.33 -2.83 2.30
C GLY A 96 9.72 -1.96 3.41
N LEU A 97 9.22 -2.58 4.48
CA LEU A 97 8.73 -1.88 5.66
C LEU A 97 9.48 -2.38 6.89
N SER A 98 10.03 -1.47 7.68
CA SER A 98 10.69 -1.78 8.95
C SER A 98 10.29 -0.78 10.02
N GLN A 99 10.07 -1.27 11.24
CA GLN A 99 9.76 -0.44 12.39
C GLN A 99 10.92 -0.50 13.38
N GLU A 100 11.20 0.60 14.07
CA GLU A 100 12.15 0.59 15.16
C GLU A 100 11.50 0.09 16.45
N GLU A 101 12.13 -0.90 17.07
CA GLU A 101 11.74 -1.48 18.35
C GLU A 101 13.00 -1.72 19.19
N LEU A 102 13.02 -1.28 20.44
CA LEU A 102 14.19 -1.38 21.34
C LEU A 102 15.53 -0.97 20.67
N PHE A 103 15.52 0.11 19.88
CA PHE A 103 16.66 0.63 19.11
C PHE A 103 17.15 -0.24 17.94
N LEU A 104 16.39 -1.28 17.57
CA LEU A 104 16.64 -2.16 16.44
C LEU A 104 15.59 -1.96 15.36
N TRP A 105 16.00 -2.02 14.09
CA TRP A 105 15.06 -2.04 12.97
C TRP A 105 14.56 -3.45 12.73
N LEU A 106 13.29 -3.69 12.98
CA LEU A 106 12.64 -4.98 12.78
C LEU A 106 11.72 -4.93 11.55
N PRO A 107 11.76 -5.94 10.67
CA PRO A 107 10.93 -5.97 9.49
C PRO A 107 9.47 -6.21 9.87
N VAL A 108 8.55 -5.45 9.27
CA VAL A 108 7.12 -5.76 9.36
C VAL A 108 6.81 -6.80 8.29
N LYS A 109 6.24 -7.94 8.70
CA LYS A 109 5.91 -9.07 7.84
C LYS A 109 4.44 -9.06 7.47
N ASP A 110 3.55 -8.95 8.45
CA ASP A 110 2.12 -8.98 8.21
C ASP A 110 1.43 -7.84 8.95
N ILE A 111 0.38 -7.29 8.34
CA ILE A 111 -0.49 -6.28 8.95
C ILE A 111 -1.92 -6.78 8.82
N ILE A 112 -2.64 -6.96 9.93
CA ILE A 112 -3.94 -7.62 9.97
C ILE A 112 -4.92 -6.84 10.84
N VAL A 113 -6.14 -6.64 10.32
CA VAL A 113 -7.29 -6.07 11.02
C VAL A 113 -8.30 -7.18 11.25
N ASP A 114 -8.25 -7.84 12.42
CA ASP A 114 -9.12 -8.97 12.74
C ASP A 114 -10.58 -8.56 13.00
N ASP A 115 -10.79 -7.47 13.75
CA ASP A 115 -12.12 -6.91 14.00
C ASP A 115 -12.09 -5.38 13.88
N PRO A 116 -12.74 -4.79 12.87
CA PRO A 116 -12.78 -3.33 12.72
C PRO A 116 -13.48 -2.63 13.89
N ARG A 117 -14.29 -3.33 14.69
CA ARG A 117 -14.96 -2.76 15.88
C ARG A 117 -14.04 -2.66 17.09
N SER A 118 -13.02 -3.53 17.17
CA SER A 118 -12.04 -3.52 18.25
C SER A 118 -11.21 -2.24 18.26
N GLY A 119 -11.08 -1.56 17.12
CA GLY A 119 -10.22 -0.40 16.99
C GLY A 119 -8.73 -0.76 16.94
N LEU A 120 -8.38 -2.04 16.77
CA LEU A 120 -7.00 -2.53 16.83
C LEU A 120 -6.52 -3.10 15.50
N ILE A 121 -5.21 -3.01 15.29
CA ILE A 121 -4.49 -3.58 14.16
C ILE A 121 -3.24 -4.30 14.65
N LEU A 122 -2.97 -5.46 14.06
CA LEU A 122 -1.88 -6.36 14.42
C LEU A 122 -0.75 -6.24 13.40
N PHE A 123 0.46 -6.02 13.90
CA PHE A 123 1.68 -5.99 13.12
C PHE A 123 2.55 -7.18 13.52
N ASP A 124 2.82 -8.10 12.60
CA ASP A 124 3.82 -9.13 12.77
C ASP A 124 5.20 -8.54 12.44
N ILE A 125 6.09 -8.48 13.43
CA ILE A 125 7.46 -7.98 13.28
C ILE A 125 8.50 -9.13 13.16
N GLY A 126 8.03 -10.32 12.80
CA GLY A 126 8.79 -11.57 12.63
C GLY A 126 9.15 -12.26 13.93
N VAL A 127 9.47 -11.50 14.99
CA VAL A 127 9.83 -12.03 16.32
C VAL A 127 8.67 -12.01 17.31
N ALA A 128 7.68 -11.14 17.08
CA ALA A 128 6.52 -10.93 17.94
C ALA A 128 5.38 -10.29 17.15
N HIS A 129 4.20 -10.25 17.75
CA HIS A 129 3.06 -9.49 17.25
C HIS A 129 2.84 -8.24 18.10
N LYS A 130 2.65 -7.10 17.46
CA LYS A 130 2.37 -5.82 18.11
C LYS A 130 0.94 -5.40 17.81
N GLN A 131 0.21 -5.02 18.86
CA GLN A 131 -1.13 -4.44 18.75
C GLN A 131 -1.00 -2.93 18.76
N LEU A 132 -1.61 -2.29 17.77
CA LEU A 132 -1.64 -0.83 17.61
C LEU A 132 -3.09 -0.38 17.46
N SER A 133 -3.36 0.88 17.77
CA SER A 133 -4.68 1.48 17.56
C SER A 133 -4.89 1.84 16.08
N LEU A 134 -6.03 1.47 15.51
CA LEU A 134 -6.42 1.80 14.13
C LEU A 134 -6.39 3.31 13.88
N SER A 135 -6.75 4.12 14.87
CA SER A 135 -6.75 5.58 14.78
C SER A 135 -5.37 6.19 14.49
N LEU A 136 -4.27 5.48 14.79
CA LEU A 136 -2.92 5.93 14.44
C LEU A 136 -2.67 5.94 12.93
N PHE A 137 -3.51 5.22 12.16
CA PHE A 137 -3.37 5.02 10.72
C PHE A 137 -4.54 5.62 9.94
N GLU A 138 -5.40 6.41 10.58
CA GLU A 138 -6.54 7.02 9.90
C GLU A 138 -6.11 8.14 8.96
N ASP A 139 -5.13 8.94 9.39
CA ASP A 139 -4.50 9.97 8.59
C ASP A 139 -3.15 9.51 8.03
N PRO A 140 -2.96 9.49 6.69
CA PRO A 140 -1.67 9.16 6.11
C PRO A 140 -0.57 10.13 6.55
N PRO A 141 0.59 9.62 7.02
CA PRO A 141 1.69 10.49 7.43
C PRO A 141 2.38 11.09 6.21
N SER A 142 3.03 12.23 6.40
CA SER A 142 3.96 12.77 5.40
C SER A 142 5.33 12.12 5.58
N CYS A 143 5.86 11.57 4.50
CA CYS A 143 7.16 10.94 4.44
C CYS A 143 8.03 11.73 3.47
N LYS A 144 8.99 12.47 4.02
CA LYS A 144 9.94 13.19 3.18
C LYS A 144 11.05 12.22 2.77
N PRO A 145 11.36 12.11 1.47
CA PRO A 145 12.43 11.24 1.01
C PRO A 145 13.73 11.65 1.72
N GLN A 146 14.46 10.67 2.24
CA GLN A 146 15.80 10.93 2.73
C GLN A 146 16.66 11.29 1.52
N VAL A 147 17.14 12.54 1.47
CA VAL A 147 18.10 12.96 0.44
C VAL A 147 19.42 12.26 0.75
N CYS A 148 19.60 11.07 0.18
CA CYS A 148 20.84 10.33 0.30
C CYS A 148 21.76 10.78 -0.83
N PHE A 149 22.80 11.54 -0.47
CA PHE A 149 23.82 11.95 -1.44
C PHE A 149 24.74 10.75 -1.72
N VAL A 150 24.84 10.36 -2.99
CA VAL A 150 25.88 9.43 -3.43
C VAL A 150 27.17 10.22 -3.61
N SER A 151 28.10 10.07 -2.67
CA SER A 151 29.47 10.54 -2.89
C SER A 151 30.12 9.67 -3.97
N VAL A 152 30.47 10.26 -5.11
CA VAL A 152 31.11 9.56 -6.24
C VAL A 152 32.46 8.93 -5.84
N THR A 153 33.07 9.38 -4.74
CA THR A 153 34.42 8.97 -4.31
C THR A 153 34.46 7.84 -3.28
N ALA A 154 33.33 7.42 -2.71
CA ALA A 154 33.29 6.28 -1.79
C ALA A 154 32.00 5.51 -2.01
N ARG A 155 32.07 4.18 -2.07
CA ARG A 155 30.92 3.27 -2.15
C ARG A 155 30.15 3.22 -0.82
N VAL A 156 29.98 4.38 -0.17
CA VAL A 156 29.39 4.62 1.14
C VAL A 156 28.12 5.44 0.92
N ARG A 157 26.98 4.89 1.36
CA ARG A 157 25.72 5.62 1.42
C ARG A 157 25.74 6.52 2.66
N SER A 158 25.90 7.82 2.46
CA SER A 158 25.70 8.81 3.53
C SER A 158 24.31 9.40 3.40
N CYS A 159 23.38 8.91 4.21
CA CYS A 159 22.05 9.51 4.28
C CYS A 159 22.07 10.61 5.35
N SER A 160 21.77 11.84 4.94
CA SER A 160 21.70 12.98 5.85
C SER A 160 20.33 12.98 6.54
N HIS A 161 20.31 12.71 7.84
CA HIS A 161 19.11 12.87 8.65
C HIS A 161 18.91 14.37 8.87
N ASN A 162 17.97 15.01 8.16
CA ASN A 162 17.57 16.37 8.50
C ASN A 162 16.76 16.31 9.80
N SER A 163 17.47 16.25 10.92
CA SER A 163 16.93 16.38 12.27
C SER A 163 16.54 17.83 12.51
N ARG A 164 15.50 18.30 11.81
CA ARG A 164 14.79 19.54 12.07
C ARG A 164 13.31 19.31 11.81
N ASN A 165 12.65 18.74 12.81
CA ASN A 165 11.51 19.38 13.48
C ASN A 165 11.07 18.55 14.70
N MET A 166 11.08 19.26 15.83
CA MET A 166 10.52 19.04 17.17
C MET A 166 9.69 17.78 17.45
#